data_AF-A0A7X8KA52-F1
#
_entry.id   AF-A0A7X8KA52-F1
#
_cell.length_a   1.000
_cell.length_b   1.000
_cell.length_c   1.000
_cell.angle_alpha   90.00
_cell.angle_beta   90.00
_cell.angle_gamma   90.00
#
_symmetry.space_group_name_H-M   'P 1'
#
loop_
_entity.id
_entity.type
_entity.pdbx_description
1 polymer ?
#
loop_
_entity_poly.entity_id
_entity_poly.type
_entity_poly.pdbx_seq_one_letter_code
_entity_poly.pdbx_strand_id
1 'polypeptide(L)'
;MKRKVGRPRKKADPLPPEAAAPVEEPATPTPAPAEKPAAPAEKPRAPQRKASGRQSSRNTQNRKGSYQKSQSFGPGRPSAHLNIEDTSIDLNIEEHPDAPVLELEYYATLGIDTLRKVGVERGIDEEAILDLRKQEIVAEILRRHTGEGGVVVGTGTLEILPDGFGFLRSPANSYLSGQEDVYVSPAQIKSLYLKTGDVVYGQVRTPKENERFFALLKVLKVNGDDPIQAKIRVPFDNLTPLFPDERLRLETVDEDISTRIIDMFCPIGKGQRSLIVAPPRTGKTVLLQKIANSIAINHPEVTLMVLLVDERPEEVTDMRRHVKGEVIASTFDEQASRHVQVAEMVIEKAKRLVEHKKDVVILLDSITRLARAYNQTVPASGKILSGGVDSNALHKPKRFFGAARNIESGGSLTIVATGLIETGSRMDEVIFEEFKGTGNNEIILDRRLADKRLFPAINIKKSGTRREDLLLPSDEAARIWLTRNAVNDMDEQEITPFLIDKIRKTKDNEAFLRSINTGVSASGSSY
;
A
#
# COMPACT_ATOMS: atom_id res chain seq x y z
N MET A 1 24.38 -6.70 -87.19
CA MET A 1 25.83 -6.94 -87.44
C MET A 1 26.54 -7.23 -86.13
N LYS A 2 27.59 -8.07 -86.13
CA LYS A 2 28.38 -8.45 -84.93
C LYS A 2 29.34 -7.31 -84.53
N ARG A 3 29.49 -7.02 -83.23
CA ARG A 3 30.77 -6.59 -82.63
C ARG A 3 30.96 -7.25 -81.26
N LYS A 4 32.21 -7.56 -80.93
CA LYS A 4 32.63 -8.47 -79.85
C LYS A 4 33.53 -7.74 -78.84
N VAL A 5 33.38 -8.10 -77.57
CA VAL A 5 34.43 -8.34 -76.55
C VAL A 5 35.32 -7.18 -76.07
N GLY A 6 35.29 -6.98 -74.75
CA GLY A 6 36.40 -6.51 -73.89
C GLY A 6 36.32 -7.27 -72.55
N ARG A 7 37.46 -7.76 -72.02
CA ARG A 7 37.52 -8.71 -70.87
C ARG A 7 37.80 -7.99 -69.51
N PRO A 8 37.63 -8.67 -68.35
CA PRO A 8 37.41 -8.03 -67.04
C PRO A 8 38.68 -7.68 -66.24
N ARG A 9 38.50 -6.85 -65.20
CA ARG A 9 39.49 -6.65 -64.11
C ARG A 9 39.37 -7.77 -63.06
N LYS A 10 40.52 -8.23 -62.54
CA LYS A 10 40.64 -9.28 -61.51
C LYS A 10 40.45 -8.73 -60.09
N LYS A 11 40.02 -9.61 -59.17
CA LYS A 11 40.11 -9.43 -57.71
C LYS A 11 41.58 -9.39 -57.24
N ALA A 12 41.79 -8.81 -56.07
CA ALA A 12 42.90 -9.12 -55.18
C ALA A 12 42.31 -9.46 -53.79
N ASP A 13 42.71 -10.60 -53.24
CA ASP A 13 42.38 -11.08 -51.88
C ASP A 13 43.64 -10.93 -50.97
N PRO A 14 43.51 -11.00 -49.63
CA PRO A 14 44.49 -10.39 -48.70
C PRO A 14 45.72 -11.26 -48.37
N LEU A 15 46.72 -10.63 -47.73
CA LEU A 15 47.96 -11.24 -47.24
C LEU A 15 48.24 -10.86 -45.74
N PRO A 16 49.09 -11.60 -45.01
CA PRO A 16 48.77 -12.07 -43.64
C PRO A 16 49.73 -11.54 -42.51
N PRO A 17 49.62 -12.01 -41.25
CA PRO A 17 50.28 -11.40 -40.07
C PRO A 17 51.45 -12.20 -39.44
N GLU A 18 52.31 -11.53 -38.65
CA GLU A 18 53.31 -12.07 -37.68
C GLU A 18 53.46 -11.07 -36.50
N ALA A 19 53.19 -11.45 -35.22
CA ALA A 19 54.11 -11.94 -34.16
C ALA A 19 55.06 -10.85 -33.55
N ALA A 20 54.87 -10.28 -32.34
CA ALA A 20 55.05 -10.84 -30.96
C ALA A 20 56.54 -11.07 -30.56
N ALA A 21 57.09 -10.73 -29.38
CA ALA A 21 56.64 -10.17 -28.06
C ALA A 21 57.87 -9.41 -27.40
N PRO A 22 58.03 -9.10 -26.06
CA PRO A 22 57.23 -9.34 -24.84
C PRO A 22 57.02 -8.09 -23.91
N VAL A 23 56.70 -8.34 -22.63
CA VAL A 23 56.13 -7.43 -21.60
C VAL A 23 57.17 -6.98 -20.56
N GLU A 24 57.00 -5.77 -19.99
CA GLU A 24 57.57 -5.40 -18.68
C GLU A 24 56.58 -4.53 -17.86
N GLU A 25 56.50 -4.78 -16.55
CA GLU A 25 55.58 -4.13 -15.60
C GLU A 25 56.21 -2.89 -14.94
N PRO A 26 55.40 -1.92 -14.46
CA PRO A 26 55.76 -1.10 -13.31
C PRO A 26 54.91 -1.45 -12.08
N ALA A 27 55.59 -1.90 -11.02
CA ALA A 27 54.97 -2.34 -9.78
C ALA A 27 54.36 -1.21 -8.92
N THR A 28 53.37 -1.58 -8.10
CA THR A 28 52.80 -0.76 -7.03
C THR A 28 53.79 -0.53 -5.88
N PRO A 29 53.90 0.70 -5.33
CA PRO A 29 54.44 0.93 -3.99
C PRO A 29 53.31 1.02 -2.93
N THR A 30 53.42 0.18 -1.89
CA THR A 30 52.61 0.21 -0.66
C THR A 30 52.99 1.41 0.25
N PRO A 31 52.18 1.77 1.27
CA PRO A 31 52.19 3.11 1.88
C PRO A 31 53.26 3.32 2.98
N ALA A 32 53.54 4.60 3.24
CA ALA A 32 54.36 5.12 4.34
C ALA A 32 53.54 6.14 5.18
N PRO A 33 53.97 6.51 6.41
CA PRO A 33 53.06 6.52 7.57
C PRO A 33 52.41 7.88 7.91
N ALA A 34 51.45 7.81 8.84
CA ALA A 34 50.62 8.93 9.27
C ALA A 34 51.34 9.96 10.16
N GLU A 35 51.07 11.25 9.91
CA GLU A 35 51.32 12.35 10.85
C GLU A 35 50.02 12.94 11.39
N LYS A 36 50.09 13.46 12.63
CA LYS A 36 48.92 13.91 13.42
C LYS A 36 48.65 15.41 13.22
N PRO A 37 47.38 15.86 13.31
CA PRO A 37 47.05 17.28 13.27
C PRO A 37 47.43 18.00 14.58
N ALA A 38 47.99 19.21 14.47
CA ALA A 38 48.29 20.08 15.60
C ALA A 38 47.07 20.95 16.01
N ALA A 39 46.97 21.24 17.30
CA ALA A 39 45.88 21.97 17.95
C ALA A 39 46.25 23.47 18.21
N PRO A 40 45.32 24.33 18.68
CA PRO A 40 45.30 25.76 18.33
C PRO A 40 46.02 26.70 19.32
N ALA A 41 46.24 27.95 18.88
CA ALA A 41 46.75 29.06 19.70
C ALA A 41 45.68 30.15 19.96
N GLU A 42 45.72 30.76 21.14
CA GLU A 42 44.72 31.73 21.62
C GLU A 42 45.02 33.21 21.32
N LYS A 43 43.92 33.97 21.22
CA LYS A 43 43.65 35.42 21.48
C LYS A 43 44.80 36.35 21.95
N PRO A 44 44.68 37.63 21.56
CA PRO A 44 44.83 38.77 22.48
C PRO A 44 43.50 39.48 22.82
N ARG A 45 43.56 40.39 23.81
CA ARG A 45 42.44 41.02 24.52
C ARG A 45 41.83 42.27 23.83
N ALA A 46 40.61 42.61 24.26
CA ALA A 46 39.86 43.82 23.91
C ALA A 46 40.41 45.12 24.53
N PRO A 47 39.83 46.28 24.17
CA PRO A 47 39.45 47.27 25.17
C PRO A 47 37.95 47.63 25.15
N GLN A 48 37.46 48.09 26.31
CA GLN A 48 36.06 48.48 26.55
C GLN A 48 35.72 49.87 26.00
N ARG A 49 34.44 50.14 25.71
CA ARG A 49 33.85 51.47 25.95
C ARG A 49 32.37 51.37 26.37
N LYS A 50 31.94 52.36 27.17
CA LYS A 50 30.72 52.31 28.00
C LYS A 50 29.52 53.00 27.33
N ALA A 51 28.33 52.50 27.69
CA ALA A 51 27.08 53.22 28.01
C ALA A 51 26.61 54.42 27.16
N SER A 52 25.38 54.32 26.65
CA SER A 52 24.25 55.17 27.10
C SER A 52 22.94 54.67 26.47
N GLY A 53 21.83 54.77 27.20
CA GLY A 53 20.53 54.26 26.74
C GLY A 53 19.62 55.35 26.19
N ARG A 54 18.54 54.93 25.52
CA ARG A 54 17.28 55.68 25.44
C ARG A 54 16.11 54.75 25.11
N GLN A 55 15.02 54.91 25.84
CA GLN A 55 13.74 54.29 25.52
C GLN A 55 13.11 55.02 24.32
N SER A 56 12.49 54.29 23.41
CA SER A 56 11.30 54.77 22.70
C SER A 56 10.37 53.61 22.38
N SER A 57 9.08 53.90 22.31
CA SER A 57 7.99 52.94 22.24
C SER A 57 7.42 52.78 20.82
N ARG A 58 6.63 51.71 20.62
CA ARG A 58 5.94 51.30 19.37
C ARG A 58 6.92 50.70 18.34
N ASN A 59 6.54 49.71 17.52
CA ASN A 59 5.20 49.26 17.14
C ASN A 59 5.20 47.74 16.84
N THR A 60 4.48 46.92 17.62
CA THR A 60 4.46 45.45 17.42
C THR A 60 3.43 45.06 16.34
N GLN A 61 3.78 45.25 15.06
CA GLN A 61 2.94 44.78 13.96
C GLN A 61 3.20 43.30 13.64
N ASN A 62 2.18 42.49 13.93
CA ASN A 62 1.73 41.31 13.19
C ASN A 62 2.62 40.80 12.04
N ARG A 63 3.13 39.57 12.19
CA ARG A 63 3.29 38.61 11.09
C ARG A 63 3.10 37.17 11.59
N LYS A 64 1.86 36.82 11.94
CA LYS A 64 1.46 35.40 11.98
C LYS A 64 1.45 34.87 10.54
N GLY A 65 2.06 33.71 10.34
CA GLY A 65 2.06 33.04 9.04
C GLY A 65 0.65 32.69 8.58
N SER A 66 0.38 32.92 7.30
CA SER A 66 -0.91 32.62 6.67
C SER A 66 -1.05 31.11 6.45
N TYR A 67 -1.66 30.41 7.41
CA TYR A 67 -2.36 29.17 7.09
C TYR A 67 -3.44 29.51 6.06
N GLN A 68 -3.40 28.85 4.90
CA GLN A 68 -4.39 29.09 3.86
C GLN A 68 -5.76 28.66 4.38
N LYS A 69 -6.71 29.58 4.19
CA LYS A 69 -8.10 29.46 4.64
C LYS A 69 -8.71 28.18 4.07
N SER A 70 -9.45 27.47 4.90
CA SER A 70 -10.24 26.30 4.51
C SER A 70 -11.06 26.56 3.25
N GLN A 71 -11.30 25.50 2.48
CA GLN A 71 -12.30 25.52 1.41
C GLN A 71 -13.61 26.06 1.97
N SER A 72 -14.02 27.23 1.50
CA SER A 72 -15.33 27.77 1.80
C SER A 72 -16.37 26.92 1.08
N PHE A 73 -16.98 25.97 1.80
CA PHE A 73 -18.22 25.35 1.38
C PHE A 73 -19.19 26.48 0.97
N GLY A 74 -19.72 26.40 -0.25
CA GLY A 74 -20.64 27.41 -0.78
C GLY A 74 -21.87 27.57 0.11
N PRO A 75 -22.64 28.66 -0.03
CA PRO A 75 -23.85 28.86 0.75
C PRO A 75 -24.81 27.70 0.50
N GLY A 76 -24.96 26.83 1.50
CA GLY A 76 -25.91 25.74 1.43
C GLY A 76 -27.32 26.28 1.24
N ARG A 77 -28.10 25.62 0.40
CA ARG A 77 -29.57 25.68 0.52
C ARG A 77 -29.91 25.50 2.00
N PRO A 78 -30.87 26.27 2.56
CA PRO A 78 -31.45 25.91 3.85
C PRO A 78 -31.84 24.43 3.79
N SER A 79 -31.43 23.66 4.80
CA SER A 79 -32.02 22.34 5.05
C SER A 79 -33.53 22.52 5.05
N ALA A 80 -34.26 21.64 4.35
CA ALA A 80 -35.71 21.70 4.39
C ALA A 80 -36.13 21.52 5.86
N HIS A 81 -36.67 22.60 6.45
CA HIS A 81 -37.09 22.60 7.85
C HIS A 81 -38.39 21.80 7.97
N LEU A 82 -38.25 20.47 7.92
CA LEU A 82 -39.14 19.59 8.67
C LEU A 82 -39.05 20.06 10.13
N ASN A 83 -40.20 20.28 10.77
CA ASN A 83 -40.26 20.44 12.22
C ASN A 83 -40.05 19.06 12.85
N ILE A 84 -38.78 18.63 12.92
CA ILE A 84 -38.39 17.34 13.47
C ILE A 84 -38.37 17.49 14.99
N GLU A 85 -39.44 17.08 15.68
CA GLU A 85 -39.38 16.85 17.11
C GLU A 85 -38.28 15.81 17.40
N ASP A 86 -37.37 16.09 18.32
CA ASP A 86 -36.27 15.17 18.66
C ASP A 86 -36.81 14.01 19.52
N THR A 87 -37.42 13.03 18.85
CA THR A 87 -38.00 11.81 19.43
C THR A 87 -36.95 10.75 19.77
N SER A 88 -35.66 11.01 19.53
CA SER A 88 -34.58 10.03 19.73
C SER A 88 -34.38 9.68 21.21
N ILE A 89 -34.35 8.37 21.53
CA ILE A 89 -34.01 7.86 22.86
C ILE A 89 -32.68 7.11 22.76
N ASP A 90 -31.60 7.76 23.20
CA ASP A 90 -30.24 7.19 23.23
C ASP A 90 -30.12 6.13 24.36
N LEU A 91 -30.73 4.94 24.19
CA LEU A 91 -30.65 3.82 25.14
C LEU A 91 -29.22 3.28 25.29
N ASN A 92 -28.76 2.97 26.50
CA ASN A 92 -27.45 2.34 26.70
C ASN A 92 -27.49 0.85 26.30
N ILE A 93 -26.69 0.47 25.30
CA ILE A 93 -26.64 -0.90 24.75
C ILE A 93 -26.27 -1.99 25.77
N GLU A 94 -25.58 -1.64 26.86
CA GLU A 94 -25.26 -2.60 27.95
C GLU A 94 -26.41 -2.79 28.94
N GLU A 95 -27.28 -1.79 29.08
CA GLU A 95 -28.47 -1.85 29.97
C GLU A 95 -29.67 -2.50 29.24
N HIS A 96 -29.66 -2.47 27.90
CA HIS A 96 -30.69 -3.02 27.03
C HIS A 96 -30.08 -3.94 25.94
N PRO A 97 -29.55 -5.12 26.30
CA PRO A 97 -28.93 -6.04 25.34
C PRO A 97 -29.92 -6.62 24.32
N ASP A 98 -31.21 -6.65 24.65
CA ASP A 98 -32.30 -7.14 23.77
C ASP A 98 -32.86 -6.04 22.83
N ALA A 99 -32.35 -4.80 22.89
CA ALA A 99 -32.80 -3.73 22.03
C ALA A 99 -32.43 -3.99 20.55
N PRO A 100 -33.32 -3.70 19.58
CA PRO A 100 -33.05 -3.96 18.18
C PRO A 100 -31.92 -3.05 17.68
N VAL A 101 -30.93 -3.60 16.99
CA VAL A 101 -29.72 -2.88 16.55
C VAL A 101 -29.77 -2.60 15.04
N LEU A 102 -29.39 -1.37 14.63
CA LEU A 102 -29.10 -1.02 13.24
C LEU A 102 -27.64 -0.57 13.04
N GLU A 103 -27.07 -0.96 11.91
CA GLU A 103 -25.72 -0.56 11.48
C GLU A 103 -25.80 0.64 10.51
N LEU A 104 -25.14 1.75 10.86
CA LEU A 104 -25.05 2.96 10.03
C LEU A 104 -24.47 2.66 8.63
N GLU A 105 -23.44 1.82 8.56
CA GLU A 105 -22.73 1.50 7.31
C GLU A 105 -23.63 0.82 6.26
N TYR A 106 -24.60 0.01 6.71
CA TYR A 106 -25.56 -0.63 5.83
C TYR A 106 -26.38 0.43 5.06
N TYR A 107 -27.02 1.35 5.77
CA TYR A 107 -27.82 2.42 5.15
C TYR A 107 -26.96 3.41 4.35
N ALA A 108 -25.76 3.73 4.84
CA ALA A 108 -24.82 4.60 4.16
C ALA A 108 -24.30 4.02 2.82
N THR A 109 -24.33 2.70 2.62
CA THR A 109 -23.91 2.06 1.35
C THR A 109 -25.04 1.85 0.34
N LEU A 110 -26.32 1.92 0.75
CA LEU A 110 -27.46 1.73 -0.17
C LEU A 110 -27.54 2.81 -1.28
N GLY A 111 -28.05 2.42 -2.44
CA GLY A 111 -28.43 3.35 -3.50
C GLY A 111 -29.65 4.19 -3.09
N ILE A 112 -29.76 5.43 -3.60
CA ILE A 112 -30.81 6.37 -3.18
C ILE A 112 -32.22 5.83 -3.40
N ASP A 113 -32.46 5.09 -4.48
CA ASP A 113 -33.77 4.51 -4.79
C ASP A 113 -34.17 3.39 -3.82
N THR A 114 -33.21 2.57 -3.41
CA THR A 114 -33.41 1.55 -2.38
C THR A 114 -33.62 2.19 -1.01
N LEU A 115 -32.82 3.20 -0.67
CA LEU A 115 -32.93 3.91 0.61
C LEU A 115 -34.28 4.63 0.74
N ARG A 116 -34.81 5.20 -0.35
CA ARG A 116 -36.16 5.78 -0.38
C ARG A 116 -37.24 4.75 -0.09
N LYS A 117 -37.20 3.57 -0.73
CA LYS A 117 -38.17 2.49 -0.45
C LYS A 117 -38.14 2.07 1.01
N VAL A 118 -36.94 1.82 1.56
CA VAL A 118 -36.76 1.42 2.96
C VAL A 118 -37.18 2.53 3.94
N GLY A 119 -37.04 3.81 3.55
CA GLY A 119 -37.54 4.94 4.32
C GLY A 119 -39.07 4.98 4.38
N VAL A 120 -39.75 4.76 3.25
CA VAL A 120 -41.23 4.67 3.20
C VAL A 120 -41.75 3.47 3.98
N GLU A 121 -41.13 2.30 3.83
CA GLU A 121 -41.43 1.09 4.62
C GLU A 121 -41.27 1.31 6.13
N ARG A 122 -40.43 2.27 6.53
CA ARG A 122 -40.21 2.70 7.93
C ARG A 122 -40.99 3.97 8.30
N GLY A 123 -42.04 4.33 7.55
CA GLY A 123 -42.96 5.41 7.90
C GLY A 123 -42.41 6.82 7.71
N ILE A 124 -41.45 7.02 6.80
CA ILE A 124 -41.18 8.35 6.22
C ILE A 124 -42.24 8.60 5.13
N ASP A 125 -42.79 9.81 5.11
CA ASP A 125 -43.81 10.22 4.13
C ASP A 125 -43.28 10.16 2.67
N GLU A 126 -44.12 9.67 1.75
CA GLU A 126 -43.75 9.44 0.35
C GLU A 126 -43.47 10.72 -0.43
N GLU A 127 -44.09 11.85 -0.09
CA GLU A 127 -43.83 13.13 -0.75
C GLU A 127 -42.56 13.77 -0.15
N ALA A 128 -42.46 13.80 1.19
CA ALA A 128 -41.32 14.41 1.89
C ALA A 128 -39.97 13.74 1.54
N ILE A 129 -39.93 12.40 1.39
CA ILE A 129 -38.68 11.67 1.13
C ILE A 129 -38.06 11.95 -0.26
N LEU A 130 -38.82 12.55 -1.18
CA LEU A 130 -38.34 12.93 -2.51
C LEU A 130 -37.47 14.19 -2.47
N ASP A 131 -37.75 15.11 -1.55
CA ASP A 131 -36.95 16.33 -1.34
C ASP A 131 -35.70 16.09 -0.49
N LEU A 132 -35.68 15.04 0.33
CA LEU A 132 -34.54 14.67 1.16
C LEU A 132 -33.35 14.12 0.35
N ARG A 133 -32.15 14.54 0.75
CA ARG A 133 -30.88 13.96 0.31
C ARG A 133 -30.65 12.62 0.98
N LYS A 134 -29.81 11.78 0.37
CA LYS A 134 -29.42 10.46 0.91
C LYS A 134 -29.12 10.49 2.42
N GLN A 135 -28.23 11.37 2.89
CA GLN A 135 -27.88 11.50 4.30
C GLN A 135 -29.07 11.86 5.20
N GLU A 136 -29.94 12.77 4.75
CA GLU A 136 -31.12 13.19 5.50
C GLU A 136 -32.09 12.02 5.67
N ILE A 137 -32.23 11.17 4.63
CA ILE A 137 -33.00 9.91 4.72
C ILE A 137 -32.33 8.91 5.67
N VAL A 138 -30.99 8.74 5.62
CA VAL A 138 -30.26 7.85 6.57
C VAL A 138 -30.48 8.32 8.01
N ALA A 139 -30.25 9.59 8.29
CA ALA A 139 -30.41 10.16 9.63
C ALA A 139 -31.85 10.02 10.14
N GLU A 140 -32.85 10.17 9.27
CA GLU A 140 -34.27 10.09 9.63
C GLU A 140 -34.77 8.65 9.86
N ILE A 141 -34.26 7.68 9.08
CA ILE A 141 -34.45 6.24 9.35
C ILE A 141 -33.89 5.87 10.73
N LEU A 142 -32.68 6.34 11.04
CA LEU A 142 -31.99 6.05 12.30
C LEU A 142 -32.64 6.76 13.49
N ARG A 143 -33.18 7.98 13.31
CA ARG A 143 -33.91 8.73 14.34
C ARG A 143 -35.22 8.04 14.75
N ARG A 144 -36.00 7.52 13.78
CA ARG A 144 -37.18 6.70 14.08
C ARG A 144 -36.81 5.46 14.88
N HIS A 145 -35.77 4.75 14.45
CA HIS A 145 -35.30 3.54 15.12
C HIS A 145 -34.89 3.79 16.58
N THR A 146 -34.21 4.89 16.89
CA THR A 146 -33.89 5.23 18.29
C THR A 146 -35.10 5.73 19.08
N GLY A 147 -36.07 6.38 18.44
CA GLY A 147 -37.35 6.75 19.08
C GLY A 147 -38.23 5.55 19.44
N GLU A 148 -38.14 4.45 18.68
CA GLU A 148 -38.82 3.18 18.96
C GLU A 148 -38.12 2.32 20.04
N GLY A 149 -37.05 2.83 20.66
CA GLY A 149 -36.26 2.08 21.65
C GLY A 149 -35.24 1.13 21.03
N GLY A 150 -34.82 1.38 19.80
CA GLY A 150 -33.70 0.70 19.15
C GLY A 150 -32.36 1.39 19.38
N VAL A 151 -31.27 0.66 19.15
CA VAL A 151 -29.89 1.16 19.24
C VAL A 151 -29.28 1.25 17.85
N VAL A 152 -28.48 2.30 17.61
CA VAL A 152 -27.68 2.44 16.38
C VAL A 152 -26.21 2.24 16.70
N VAL A 153 -25.53 1.43 15.88
CA VAL A 153 -24.08 1.20 15.92
C VAL A 153 -23.44 1.64 14.61
N GLY A 154 -22.16 1.94 14.66
CA GLY A 154 -21.37 2.30 13.49
C GLY A 154 -19.91 1.88 13.63
N THR A 155 -19.26 1.79 12.48
CA THR A 155 -17.93 1.24 12.26
C THR A 155 -17.16 2.11 11.28
N GLY A 156 -15.96 2.53 11.66
CA GLY A 156 -15.09 3.20 10.70
C GLY A 156 -13.66 3.32 11.17
N THR A 157 -12.79 3.75 10.26
CA THR A 157 -11.37 3.95 10.54
C THR A 157 -11.13 5.38 11.00
N LEU A 158 -10.64 5.54 12.23
CA LEU A 158 -10.44 6.83 12.87
C LEU A 158 -9.36 7.64 12.13
N GLU A 159 -9.71 8.85 11.70
CA GLU A 159 -8.78 9.92 11.33
C GLU A 159 -8.80 10.99 12.43
N ILE A 160 -7.68 11.19 13.14
CA ILE A 160 -7.53 12.26 14.14
C ILE A 160 -7.00 13.51 13.42
N LEU A 161 -7.72 14.63 13.57
CA LEU A 161 -7.36 15.92 12.98
C LEU A 161 -6.43 16.71 13.90
N PRO A 162 -5.71 17.75 13.40
CA PRO A 162 -4.75 18.53 14.18
C PRO A 162 -5.30 19.17 15.46
N ASP A 163 -6.61 19.46 15.49
CA ASP A 163 -7.32 20.03 16.63
C ASP A 163 -7.66 18.97 17.73
N GLY A 164 -7.29 17.71 17.53
CA GLY A 164 -7.38 16.63 18.53
C GLY A 164 -8.71 15.89 18.62
N PHE A 165 -9.73 16.32 17.86
CA PHE A 165 -10.92 15.51 17.58
C PHE A 165 -10.72 14.66 16.32
N GLY A 166 -11.60 13.70 16.07
CA GLY A 166 -11.49 12.84 14.89
C GLY A 166 -12.83 12.46 14.28
N PHE A 167 -12.75 11.76 13.16
CA PHE A 167 -13.90 11.18 12.46
C PHE A 167 -13.63 9.71 12.13
N LEU A 168 -14.65 8.86 12.26
CA LEU A 168 -14.63 7.51 11.72
C LEU A 168 -14.96 7.60 10.23
N ARG A 169 -13.96 7.33 9.38
CA ARG A 169 -14.08 7.36 7.93
C ARG A 169 -14.50 5.99 7.39
N SER A 170 -15.42 5.97 6.44
CA SER A 170 -15.86 4.73 5.79
C SER A 170 -14.85 4.22 4.73
N PRO A 171 -14.48 2.92 4.74
CA PRO A 171 -13.66 2.34 3.67
C PRO A 171 -14.40 2.30 2.32
N ALA A 172 -15.74 2.23 2.32
CA ALA A 172 -16.54 2.25 1.09
C ALA A 172 -16.40 3.57 0.31
N ASN A 173 -16.09 4.67 1.00
CA ASN A 173 -15.80 5.98 0.42
C ASN A 173 -14.28 6.24 0.24
N SER A 174 -13.45 5.18 0.22
CA SER A 174 -11.98 5.28 0.20
C SER A 174 -11.41 6.22 1.28
N TYR A 175 -12.00 6.25 2.48
CA TYR A 175 -11.68 7.20 3.56
C TYR A 175 -11.78 8.69 3.20
N LEU A 176 -12.51 9.05 2.15
CA LEU A 176 -12.83 10.45 1.86
C LEU A 176 -13.80 10.98 2.92
N SER A 177 -13.61 12.24 3.34
CA SER A 177 -14.52 12.93 4.25
C SER A 177 -15.96 12.91 3.71
N GLY A 178 -16.84 12.18 4.39
CA GLY A 178 -18.27 12.09 4.13
C GLY A 178 -19.08 12.91 5.12
N GLN A 179 -20.36 13.11 4.82
CA GLN A 179 -21.31 13.66 5.81
C GLN A 179 -21.89 12.55 6.70
N GLU A 180 -21.78 11.29 6.29
CA GLU A 180 -22.08 10.08 7.08
C GLU A 180 -21.00 9.76 8.13
N ASP A 181 -19.87 10.48 8.15
CA ASP A 181 -18.76 10.20 9.05
C ASP A 181 -19.12 10.47 10.51
N VAL A 182 -18.70 9.56 11.41
CA VAL A 182 -19.02 9.66 12.84
C VAL A 182 -17.97 10.48 13.57
N TYR A 183 -18.37 11.58 14.19
CA TYR A 183 -17.55 12.40 15.07
C TYR A 183 -17.11 11.64 16.32
N VAL A 184 -15.82 11.73 16.65
CA VAL A 184 -15.21 11.18 17.87
C VAL A 184 -14.58 12.31 18.67
N SER A 185 -14.98 12.41 19.95
CA SER A 185 -14.52 13.49 20.83
C SER A 185 -13.04 13.31 21.24
N PRO A 186 -12.31 14.42 21.49
CA PRO A 186 -10.96 14.35 22.07
C PRO A 186 -10.89 13.60 23.39
N ALA A 187 -11.99 13.62 24.17
CA ALA A 187 -12.11 12.91 25.43
C ALA A 187 -12.10 11.39 25.24
N GLN A 188 -12.87 10.85 24.29
CA GLN A 188 -12.88 9.42 23.94
C GLN A 188 -11.52 8.98 23.37
N ILE A 189 -10.95 9.75 22.44
CA ILE A 189 -9.62 9.49 21.85
C ILE A 189 -8.57 9.37 22.95
N LYS A 190 -8.51 10.34 23.86
CA LYS A 190 -7.54 10.37 24.96
C LYS A 190 -7.79 9.29 26.01
N SER A 191 -9.05 9.00 26.35
CA SER A 191 -9.40 8.06 27.42
C SER A 191 -9.15 6.59 27.03
N LEU A 192 -9.19 6.27 25.74
CA LEU A 192 -8.94 4.94 25.17
C LEU A 192 -7.58 4.81 24.46
N TYR A 193 -6.79 5.88 24.40
CA TYR A 193 -5.49 5.93 23.72
C TYR A 193 -5.59 5.54 22.22
N LEU A 194 -6.67 6.00 21.59
CA LEU A 194 -6.92 5.79 20.16
C LEU A 194 -5.93 6.60 19.32
N LYS A 195 -5.60 6.07 18.15
CA LYS A 195 -4.70 6.68 17.16
C LYS A 195 -5.37 6.67 15.80
N THR A 196 -4.89 7.50 14.88
CA THR A 196 -5.26 7.40 13.47
C THR A 196 -5.01 5.97 12.95
N GLY A 197 -5.95 5.46 12.16
CA GLY A 197 -5.97 4.09 11.65
C GLY A 197 -6.78 3.10 12.50
N ASP A 198 -7.19 3.45 13.73
CA ASP A 198 -7.96 2.51 14.56
C ASP A 198 -9.34 2.26 13.96
N VAL A 199 -9.70 0.99 13.75
CA VAL A 199 -11.06 0.60 13.36
C VAL A 199 -11.90 0.58 14.63
N VAL A 200 -12.76 1.58 14.78
CA VAL A 200 -13.63 1.73 15.95
C VAL A 200 -15.01 1.23 15.58
N TYR A 201 -15.55 0.33 16.41
CA TYR A 201 -16.96 -0.09 16.40
C TYR A 201 -17.61 0.40 17.69
N GLY A 202 -18.77 1.02 17.60
CA GLY A 202 -19.43 1.57 18.78
C GLY A 202 -20.85 2.04 18.54
N GLN A 203 -21.52 2.41 19.64
CA GLN A 203 -22.83 3.01 19.62
C GLN A 203 -22.75 4.45 19.09
N VAL A 204 -23.64 4.79 18.17
CA VAL A 204 -23.70 6.07 17.46
C VAL A 204 -25.07 6.69 17.67
N ARG A 205 -25.12 8.03 17.77
CA ARG A 205 -26.37 8.80 17.75
C ARG A 205 -26.47 9.69 16.52
N THR A 206 -27.70 10.02 16.14
CA THR A 206 -28.02 11.01 15.11
C THR A 206 -27.56 12.43 15.49
N PRO A 207 -27.32 13.32 14.51
CA PRO A 207 -27.06 14.73 14.78
C PRO A 207 -28.27 15.41 15.42
N LYS A 208 -28.04 16.22 16.45
CA LYS A 208 -29.05 17.15 17.01
C LYS A 208 -29.18 18.41 16.13
N GLU A 209 -30.18 19.26 16.38
CA GLU A 209 -30.51 20.43 15.54
C GLU A 209 -29.32 21.33 15.16
N ASN A 210 -28.32 21.46 16.05
CA ASN A 210 -27.13 22.29 15.84
C ASN A 210 -25.88 21.51 15.40
N GLU A 211 -26.00 20.21 15.12
CA GLU A 211 -24.92 19.31 14.72
C GLU A 211 -25.10 18.83 13.28
N ARG A 212 -24.00 18.48 12.60
CA ARG A 212 -24.02 18.07 11.18
C ARG A 212 -23.60 16.62 10.92
N PHE A 213 -23.00 16.00 11.93
CA PHE A 213 -22.39 14.67 11.83
C PHE A 213 -22.99 13.77 12.90
N PHE A 214 -23.04 12.49 12.60
CA PHE A 214 -23.29 11.46 13.62
C PHE A 214 -22.24 11.55 14.71
N ALA A 215 -22.58 11.21 15.95
CA ALA A 215 -21.64 11.28 17.07
C ALA A 215 -21.50 9.92 17.75
N LEU A 216 -20.26 9.53 18.04
CA LEU A 216 -19.98 8.31 18.79
C LEU A 216 -20.38 8.52 20.24
N LEU A 217 -21.31 7.72 20.76
CA LEU A 217 -21.66 7.69 22.18
C LEU A 217 -20.64 6.87 22.96
N LYS A 218 -20.44 5.61 22.55
CA LYS A 218 -19.66 4.62 23.29
C LYS A 218 -18.87 3.73 22.35
N VAL A 219 -17.57 3.57 22.60
CA VAL A 219 -16.73 2.59 21.91
C VAL A 219 -17.03 1.21 22.49
N LEU A 220 -17.37 0.25 21.64
CA LEU A 220 -17.66 -1.14 22.02
C LEU A 220 -16.51 -2.07 21.67
N LYS A 221 -15.82 -1.84 20.53
CA LYS A 221 -14.61 -2.58 20.12
C LYS A 221 -13.62 -1.67 19.41
N VAL A 222 -12.34 -2.00 19.52
CA VAL A 222 -11.25 -1.34 18.78
C VAL A 222 -10.42 -2.40 18.07
N ASN A 223 -10.28 -2.27 16.75
CA ASN A 223 -9.65 -3.23 15.85
C ASN A 223 -10.24 -4.65 15.92
N GLY A 224 -11.46 -4.80 16.45
CA GLY A 224 -12.17 -6.07 16.66
C GLY A 224 -12.08 -6.62 18.09
N ASP A 225 -11.20 -6.06 18.93
CA ASP A 225 -10.99 -6.49 20.31
C ASP A 225 -11.66 -5.55 21.32
N ASP A 226 -11.62 -5.91 22.60
CA ASP A 226 -12.05 -5.06 23.70
C ASP A 226 -11.28 -3.71 23.71
N PRO A 227 -11.94 -2.56 23.98
CA PRO A 227 -11.30 -1.24 23.94
C PRO A 227 -10.12 -1.06 24.91
N ILE A 228 -9.99 -1.89 25.95
CA ILE A 228 -8.84 -1.89 26.87
C ILE A 228 -7.57 -2.39 26.16
N GLN A 229 -7.67 -3.30 25.18
CA GLN A 229 -6.51 -3.79 24.42
C GLN A 229 -5.78 -2.65 23.70
N ALA A 230 -6.53 -1.67 23.19
CA ALA A 230 -5.97 -0.48 22.54
C ALA A 230 -5.08 0.39 23.46
N LYS A 231 -5.21 0.25 24.79
CA LYS A 231 -4.37 0.94 25.78
C LYS A 231 -3.05 0.23 26.06
N ILE A 232 -3.05 -1.11 26.04
CA ILE A 232 -1.92 -1.93 26.46
C ILE A 232 -1.06 -2.45 25.31
N ARG A 233 -1.52 -2.31 24.05
CA ARG A 233 -0.74 -2.63 22.85
C ARG A 233 0.60 -1.88 22.80
N VAL A 234 1.63 -2.58 22.34
CA VAL A 234 2.93 -1.98 22.03
C VAL A 234 2.82 -1.21 20.71
N PRO A 235 3.29 0.05 20.60
CA PRO A 235 3.28 0.79 19.34
C PRO A 235 4.10 0.10 18.23
N PHE A 236 3.61 0.14 16.99
CA PHE A 236 4.19 -0.55 15.84
C PHE A 236 5.68 -0.26 15.62
N ASP A 237 6.10 0.99 15.78
CA ASP A 237 7.51 1.40 15.61
C ASP A 237 8.45 0.83 16.72
N ASN A 238 7.90 0.29 17.82
CA ASN A 238 8.64 -0.34 18.92
C ASN A 238 8.65 -1.89 18.83
N LEU A 239 7.96 -2.50 17.86
CA LEU A 239 7.87 -3.95 17.71
C LEU A 239 9.13 -4.50 17.02
N THR A 240 9.66 -5.64 17.51
CA THR A 240 10.87 -6.28 16.95
C THR A 240 10.62 -6.80 15.54
N PRO A 241 11.35 -6.34 14.51
CA PRO A 241 11.18 -6.80 13.14
C PRO A 241 11.94 -8.11 12.88
N LEU A 242 11.29 -9.07 12.24
CA LEU A 242 11.86 -10.36 11.83
C LEU A 242 11.83 -10.53 10.30
N PHE A 243 12.57 -11.53 9.81
CA PHE A 243 12.35 -12.05 8.47
C PHE A 243 11.01 -12.83 8.43
N PRO A 244 10.33 -12.87 7.28
CA PRO A 244 9.22 -13.80 7.05
C PRO A 244 9.67 -15.26 7.18
N ASP A 245 8.91 -16.03 7.95
CA ASP A 245 9.11 -17.45 8.25
C ASP A 245 7.85 -18.31 7.98
N GLU A 246 6.68 -17.68 7.79
CA GLU A 246 5.46 -18.34 7.31
C GLU A 246 5.18 -17.96 5.84
N ARG A 247 5.10 -18.96 4.95
CA ARG A 247 4.79 -18.78 3.52
C ARG A 247 3.29 -18.54 3.31
N LEU A 248 2.94 -17.43 2.65
CA LEU A 248 1.61 -17.24 2.05
C LEU A 248 1.53 -18.13 0.81
N ARG A 249 0.82 -19.26 0.90
CA ARG A 249 0.66 -20.20 -0.23
C ARG A 249 -0.33 -19.63 -1.23
N LEU A 250 0.09 -19.49 -2.49
CA LEU A 250 -0.72 -18.93 -3.56
C LEU A 250 -1.31 -19.99 -4.51
N GLU A 251 -0.83 -21.23 -4.49
CA GLU A 251 -1.43 -22.33 -5.25
C GLU A 251 -2.88 -22.60 -4.80
N THR A 252 -3.83 -22.64 -5.74
CA THR A 252 -5.26 -22.97 -5.49
C THR A 252 -5.70 -24.15 -6.34
N VAL A 253 -6.92 -24.64 -6.09
CA VAL A 253 -7.57 -25.74 -6.84
C VAL A 253 -7.77 -25.40 -8.33
N ASP A 254 -7.72 -24.12 -8.71
CA ASP A 254 -7.87 -23.66 -10.10
C ASP A 254 -6.61 -23.91 -10.97
N GLU A 255 -5.56 -24.51 -10.39
CA GLU A 255 -4.28 -24.86 -11.02
C GLU A 255 -3.59 -23.66 -11.72
N ASP A 256 -3.80 -22.44 -11.23
CA ASP A 256 -3.30 -21.23 -11.91
C ASP A 256 -1.77 -21.17 -11.94
N ILE A 257 -1.24 -21.28 -13.15
CA ILE A 257 0.21 -21.32 -13.42
C ILE A 257 0.95 -20.07 -12.89
N SER A 258 0.28 -18.92 -12.75
CA SER A 258 0.90 -17.69 -12.23
C SER A 258 1.18 -17.79 -10.75
N THR A 259 0.21 -18.28 -9.97
CA THR A 259 0.39 -18.44 -8.52
C THR A 259 1.34 -19.60 -8.22
N ARG A 260 1.21 -20.72 -8.95
CA ARG A 260 2.10 -21.87 -8.87
C ARG A 260 3.58 -21.51 -9.12
N ILE A 261 3.87 -20.67 -10.13
CA ILE A 261 5.22 -20.17 -10.40
C ILE A 261 5.74 -19.28 -9.26
N ILE A 262 4.90 -18.42 -8.66
CA ILE A 262 5.32 -17.57 -7.54
C ILE A 262 5.68 -18.42 -6.32
N ASP A 263 4.84 -19.40 -5.94
CA ASP A 263 5.07 -20.27 -4.78
C ASP A 263 6.40 -21.05 -4.85
N MET A 264 6.83 -21.43 -6.05
CA MET A 264 8.09 -22.16 -6.27
C MET A 264 9.30 -21.25 -6.45
N PHE A 265 9.20 -20.15 -7.20
CA PHE A 265 10.38 -19.41 -7.65
C PHE A 265 10.57 -18.04 -6.99
N CYS A 266 9.52 -17.46 -6.40
CA CYS A 266 9.61 -16.18 -5.69
C CYS A 266 8.57 -16.12 -4.55
N PRO A 267 8.64 -17.07 -3.59
CA PRO A 267 7.63 -17.24 -2.55
C PRO A 267 7.45 -15.96 -1.72
N ILE A 268 6.20 -15.65 -1.38
CA ILE A 268 5.84 -14.49 -0.56
C ILE A 268 5.57 -14.97 0.87
N GLY A 269 6.26 -14.39 1.85
CA GLY A 269 6.00 -14.67 3.26
C GLY A 269 5.08 -13.65 3.96
N LYS A 270 4.59 -14.02 5.14
CA LYS A 270 3.98 -13.09 6.11
C LYS A 270 5.04 -12.08 6.57
N GLY A 271 4.84 -10.81 6.22
CA GLY A 271 5.81 -9.73 6.45
C GLY A 271 6.70 -9.36 5.26
N GLN A 272 6.41 -9.87 4.05
CA GLN A 272 7.25 -9.63 2.86
C GLN A 272 7.13 -8.18 2.33
N ARG A 273 8.24 -7.66 1.79
CA ARG A 273 8.31 -6.46 0.94
C ARG A 273 8.51 -6.91 -0.50
N SER A 274 7.39 -7.23 -1.15
CA SER A 274 7.33 -7.75 -2.52
C SER A 274 7.19 -6.62 -3.53
N LEU A 275 8.03 -6.63 -4.56
CA LEU A 275 7.98 -5.68 -5.67
C LEU A 275 7.71 -6.41 -6.99
N ILE A 276 6.52 -6.21 -7.56
CA ILE A 276 6.17 -6.68 -8.90
C ILE A 276 6.69 -5.65 -9.91
N VAL A 277 7.84 -5.92 -10.50
CA VAL A 277 8.51 -5.04 -11.46
C VAL A 277 7.89 -5.25 -12.83
N ALA A 278 7.10 -4.28 -13.30
CA ALA A 278 6.22 -4.46 -14.45
C ALA A 278 6.35 -3.32 -15.48
N PRO A 279 6.82 -3.60 -16.71
CA PRO A 279 6.57 -2.74 -17.86
C PRO A 279 5.07 -2.60 -18.15
N PRO A 280 4.61 -1.48 -18.73
CA PRO A 280 3.24 -1.36 -19.24
C PRO A 280 2.83 -2.54 -20.13
N ARG A 281 1.55 -2.95 -20.03
CA ARG A 281 0.91 -4.04 -20.80
C ARG A 281 1.42 -5.47 -20.54
N THR A 282 2.18 -5.71 -19.46
CA THR A 282 2.67 -7.07 -19.10
C THR A 282 1.72 -7.92 -18.26
N GLY A 283 0.56 -7.39 -17.86
CA GLY A 283 -0.44 -8.11 -17.06
C GLY A 283 -0.39 -7.85 -15.54
N LYS A 284 0.21 -6.74 -15.08
CA LYS A 284 0.31 -6.35 -13.65
C LYS A 284 -1.00 -6.56 -12.88
N THR A 285 -2.10 -6.04 -13.41
CA THR A 285 -3.40 -5.97 -12.73
C THR A 285 -4.00 -7.37 -12.55
N VAL A 286 -3.92 -8.21 -13.59
CA VAL A 286 -4.36 -9.61 -13.56
C VAL A 286 -3.53 -10.43 -12.58
N LEU A 287 -2.20 -10.21 -12.54
CA LEU A 287 -1.35 -10.91 -11.57
C LEU A 287 -1.68 -10.51 -10.13
N LEU A 288 -1.90 -9.21 -9.88
CA LEU A 288 -2.28 -8.70 -8.56
C LEU A 288 -3.64 -9.24 -8.11
N GLN A 289 -4.64 -9.32 -9.00
CA GLN A 289 -5.94 -9.95 -8.73
C GLN A 289 -5.82 -11.43 -8.37
N LYS A 290 -4.95 -12.19 -9.06
CA LYS A 290 -4.70 -13.61 -8.75
C LYS A 290 -4.08 -13.81 -7.37
N ILE A 291 -3.07 -12.98 -7.02
CA ILE A 291 -2.47 -12.97 -5.68
C ILE A 291 -3.54 -12.64 -4.63
N ALA A 292 -4.37 -11.61 -4.88
CA ALA A 292 -5.45 -11.19 -4.00
C ALA A 292 -6.45 -12.31 -3.72
N ASN A 293 -6.98 -12.93 -4.78
CA ASN A 293 -7.98 -13.98 -4.66
C ASN A 293 -7.44 -15.26 -4.05
N SER A 294 -6.19 -15.61 -4.34
CA SER A 294 -5.57 -16.76 -3.69
C SER A 294 -5.36 -16.53 -2.20
N ILE A 295 -4.86 -15.37 -1.77
CA ILE A 295 -4.74 -15.03 -0.34
C ILE A 295 -6.12 -15.09 0.33
N ALA A 296 -7.17 -14.55 -0.30
CA ALA A 296 -8.53 -14.61 0.23
C ALA A 296 -9.14 -16.04 0.31
N ILE A 297 -8.58 -17.03 -0.40
CA ILE A 297 -9.02 -18.43 -0.37
C ILE A 297 -8.18 -19.24 0.63
N ASN A 298 -6.85 -19.12 0.54
CA ASN A 298 -5.90 -19.94 1.30
C ASN A 298 -5.59 -19.37 2.70
N HIS A 299 -5.75 -18.06 2.87
CA HIS A 299 -5.42 -17.32 4.08
C HIS A 299 -6.57 -16.37 4.52
N PRO A 300 -7.77 -16.90 4.83
CA PRO A 300 -8.92 -16.10 5.24
C PRO A 300 -8.74 -15.37 6.58
N GLU A 301 -7.69 -15.69 7.36
CA GLU A 301 -7.28 -14.97 8.56
C GLU A 301 -6.60 -13.62 8.26
N VAL A 302 -6.05 -13.45 7.05
CA VAL A 302 -5.29 -12.27 6.64
C VAL A 302 -6.23 -11.15 6.24
N THR A 303 -6.03 -9.96 6.82
CA THR A 303 -6.76 -8.77 6.39
C THR A 303 -6.19 -8.26 5.06
N LEU A 304 -6.91 -8.51 3.97
CA LEU A 304 -6.51 -8.11 2.62
C LEU A 304 -7.03 -6.71 2.27
N MET A 305 -6.10 -5.80 1.99
CA MET A 305 -6.37 -4.43 1.52
C MET A 305 -5.76 -4.24 0.13
N VAL A 306 -6.53 -3.69 -0.80
CA VAL A 306 -6.03 -3.26 -2.11
C VAL A 306 -6.05 -1.74 -2.16
N LEU A 307 -4.89 -1.13 -2.45
CA LEU A 307 -4.71 0.31 -2.56
C LEU A 307 -4.34 0.67 -4.00
N LEU A 308 -5.27 1.33 -4.70
CA LEU A 308 -5.10 1.80 -6.07
C LEU A 308 -4.86 3.32 -6.07
N VAL A 309 -3.78 3.78 -6.71
CA VAL A 309 -3.30 5.17 -6.68
C VAL A 309 -2.96 5.68 -8.07
N ASP A 310 -3.62 6.76 -8.50
CA ASP A 310 -3.45 7.38 -9.83
C ASP A 310 -3.66 6.34 -10.95
N GLU A 311 -4.74 5.57 -10.79
CA GLU A 311 -5.19 4.49 -11.69
C GLU A 311 -6.59 4.79 -12.25
N ARG A 312 -6.99 4.09 -13.32
CA ARG A 312 -8.25 4.35 -14.05
C ARG A 312 -9.51 3.87 -13.30
N PRO A 313 -10.63 4.63 -13.34
CA PRO A 313 -11.90 4.24 -12.69
C PRO A 313 -12.44 2.87 -13.12
N GLU A 314 -12.24 2.47 -14.39
CA GLU A 314 -12.63 1.16 -14.88
C GLU A 314 -11.79 0.01 -14.28
N GLU A 315 -10.48 0.22 -14.09
CA GLU A 315 -9.59 -0.74 -13.44
C GLU A 315 -9.90 -0.86 -11.93
N VAL A 316 -10.28 0.25 -11.28
CA VAL A 316 -10.80 0.25 -9.90
C VAL A 316 -12.11 -0.52 -9.79
N THR A 317 -13.02 -0.34 -10.75
CA THR A 317 -14.32 -1.05 -10.77
C THR A 317 -14.15 -2.54 -11.00
N ASP A 318 -13.22 -2.92 -11.87
CA ASP A 318 -12.86 -4.32 -12.12
C ASP A 318 -12.29 -4.99 -10.87
N MET A 319 -11.34 -4.33 -10.19
CA MET A 319 -10.76 -4.80 -8.93
C MET A 319 -11.83 -5.01 -7.84
N ARG A 320 -12.76 -4.06 -7.69
CA ARG A 320 -13.88 -4.13 -6.73
C ARG A 320 -14.86 -5.27 -6.99
N ARG A 321 -14.97 -5.75 -8.24
CA ARG A 321 -15.86 -6.87 -8.61
C ARG A 321 -15.20 -8.23 -8.48
N HIS A 322 -13.88 -8.29 -8.72
CA HIS A 322 -13.16 -9.55 -8.81
C HIS A 322 -12.34 -9.91 -7.57
N VAL A 323 -12.04 -8.97 -6.67
CA VAL A 323 -11.24 -9.25 -5.45
C VAL A 323 -12.10 -9.26 -4.19
N LYS A 324 -11.99 -10.35 -3.42
CA LYS A 324 -12.56 -10.48 -2.07
C LYS A 324 -11.64 -9.83 -1.04
N GLY A 325 -11.71 -8.50 -0.93
CA GLY A 325 -10.92 -7.73 0.03
C GLY A 325 -11.38 -6.28 0.09
N GLU A 326 -10.74 -5.48 0.95
CA GLU A 326 -11.06 -4.06 1.07
C GLU A 326 -10.37 -3.28 -0.06
N VAL A 327 -11.14 -2.82 -1.07
CA VAL A 327 -10.58 -2.11 -2.23
C VAL A 327 -10.72 -0.59 -2.10
N ILE A 328 -9.64 0.03 -1.65
CA ILE A 328 -9.47 1.47 -1.47
C ILE A 328 -8.81 2.05 -2.73
N ALA A 329 -9.37 3.13 -3.27
CA ALA A 329 -8.88 3.72 -4.51
C ALA A 329 -8.88 5.25 -4.48
N SER A 330 -7.88 5.83 -5.16
CA SER A 330 -7.74 7.24 -5.48
C SER A 330 -7.38 7.35 -6.97
N THR A 331 -8.36 7.72 -7.80
CA THR A 331 -8.27 7.70 -9.27
C THR A 331 -7.50 8.89 -9.83
N PHE A 332 -7.02 8.79 -11.08
CA PHE A 332 -6.13 9.80 -11.70
C PHE A 332 -6.72 11.22 -11.86
N ASP A 333 -8.04 11.37 -11.68
CA ASP A 333 -8.76 12.64 -11.68
C ASP A 333 -8.73 13.37 -10.32
N GLU A 334 -8.33 12.68 -9.25
CA GLU A 334 -8.09 13.27 -7.93
C GLU A 334 -6.72 13.98 -7.84
N GLN A 335 -6.53 14.83 -6.83
CA GLN A 335 -5.27 15.56 -6.62
C GLN A 335 -4.19 14.69 -5.96
N ALA A 336 -2.91 14.99 -6.21
CA ALA A 336 -1.78 14.30 -5.57
C ALA A 336 -1.82 14.31 -4.02
N SER A 337 -2.39 15.35 -3.41
CA SER A 337 -2.65 15.44 -1.97
C SER A 337 -3.61 14.35 -1.46
N ARG A 338 -4.61 14.01 -2.27
CA ARG A 338 -5.62 12.98 -1.99
C ARG A 338 -5.01 11.58 -2.10
N HIS A 339 -4.20 11.31 -3.12
CA HIS A 339 -3.43 10.06 -3.23
C HIS A 339 -2.57 9.80 -1.98
N VAL A 340 -1.90 10.84 -1.48
CA VAL A 340 -1.09 10.79 -0.26
C VAL A 340 -1.96 10.52 0.97
N GLN A 341 -3.08 11.25 1.15
CA GLN A 341 -3.98 11.07 2.30
C GLN A 341 -4.52 9.62 2.39
N VAL A 342 -4.95 9.05 1.25
CA VAL A 342 -5.46 7.67 1.22
C VAL A 342 -4.38 6.68 1.63
N ALA A 343 -3.16 6.82 1.10
CA ALA A 343 -2.05 5.95 1.47
C ALA A 343 -1.67 6.07 2.95
N GLU A 344 -1.67 7.29 3.50
CA GLU A 344 -1.40 7.52 4.93
C GLU A 344 -2.47 6.90 5.84
N MET A 345 -3.76 6.96 5.45
CA MET A 345 -4.85 6.27 6.17
C MET A 345 -4.72 4.73 6.11
N VAL A 346 -4.48 4.17 4.92
CA VAL A 346 -4.33 2.71 4.74
C VAL A 346 -3.15 2.16 5.56
N ILE A 347 -1.99 2.82 5.52
CA ILE A 347 -0.81 2.32 6.23
C ILE A 347 -0.94 2.46 7.75
N GLU A 348 -1.55 3.53 8.26
CA GLU A 348 -1.82 3.62 9.71
C GLU A 348 -2.84 2.57 10.15
N LYS A 349 -3.91 2.31 9.39
CA LYS A 349 -4.85 1.22 9.69
C LYS A 349 -4.16 -0.14 9.72
N ALA A 350 -3.33 -0.45 8.73
CA ALA A 350 -2.58 -1.69 8.69
C ALA A 350 -1.66 -1.85 9.92
N LYS A 351 -0.94 -0.79 10.32
CA LYS A 351 -0.14 -0.80 11.56
C LYS A 351 -0.99 -1.06 12.80
N ARG A 352 -2.17 -0.43 12.93
CA ARG A 352 -3.06 -0.62 14.09
C ARG A 352 -3.56 -2.06 14.19
N LEU A 353 -3.87 -2.71 13.07
CA LEU A 353 -4.24 -4.13 13.05
C LEU A 353 -3.06 -5.03 13.45
N VAL A 354 -1.83 -4.72 13.01
CA VAL A 354 -0.63 -5.46 13.41
C VAL A 354 -0.26 -5.28 14.89
N GLU A 355 -0.49 -4.08 15.46
CA GLU A 355 -0.42 -3.85 16.92
C GLU A 355 -1.40 -4.74 17.70
N HIS A 356 -2.47 -5.21 17.07
CA HIS A 356 -3.46 -6.17 17.59
C HIS A 356 -3.21 -7.62 17.10
N LYS A 357 -1.96 -7.95 16.72
CA LYS A 357 -1.51 -9.29 16.30
C LYS A 357 -2.19 -9.87 15.06
N LYS A 358 -2.73 -9.02 14.18
CA LYS A 358 -3.35 -9.46 12.92
C LYS A 358 -2.35 -9.44 11.77
N ASP A 359 -2.45 -10.43 10.90
CA ASP A 359 -1.75 -10.43 9.61
C ASP A 359 -2.49 -9.53 8.61
N VAL A 360 -1.74 -8.66 7.94
CA VAL A 360 -2.28 -7.68 6.98
C VAL A 360 -1.48 -7.75 5.69
N VAL A 361 -2.17 -7.88 4.55
CA VAL A 361 -1.57 -7.76 3.21
C VAL A 361 -2.11 -6.49 2.56
N ILE A 362 -1.21 -5.59 2.15
CA ILE A 362 -1.53 -4.47 1.27
C ILE A 362 -1.06 -4.80 -0.14
N LEU A 363 -1.98 -4.80 -1.10
CA LEU A 363 -1.70 -4.86 -2.53
C LEU A 363 -1.73 -3.44 -3.11
N LEU A 364 -0.57 -2.88 -3.44
CA LEU A 364 -0.42 -1.49 -3.90
C LEU A 364 -0.19 -1.41 -5.41
N ASP A 365 -1.10 -0.78 -6.13
CA ASP A 365 -0.93 -0.42 -7.55
C ASP A 365 -0.99 1.11 -7.71
N SER A 366 0.13 1.84 -7.73
CA SER A 366 1.53 1.39 -7.72
C SER A 366 2.42 2.24 -6.80
N ILE A 367 3.56 1.69 -6.34
CA ILE A 367 4.51 2.45 -5.51
C ILE A 367 5.14 3.60 -6.31
N THR A 368 5.33 3.41 -7.63
CA THR A 368 5.83 4.45 -8.53
C THR A 368 4.89 5.66 -8.59
N ARG A 369 3.58 5.41 -8.72
CA ARG A 369 2.54 6.45 -8.73
C ARG A 369 2.43 7.16 -7.38
N LEU A 370 2.46 6.41 -6.27
CA LEU A 370 2.49 6.99 -4.93
C LEU A 370 3.72 7.89 -4.72
N ALA A 371 4.91 7.47 -5.15
CA ALA A 371 6.13 8.29 -5.08
C ALA A 371 6.04 9.57 -5.91
N ARG A 372 5.40 9.53 -7.10
CA ARG A 372 5.09 10.73 -7.89
C ARG A 372 4.17 11.70 -7.14
N ALA A 373 3.15 11.20 -6.46
CA ALA A 373 2.23 12.03 -5.67
C ALA A 373 2.94 12.72 -4.49
N TYR A 374 3.85 12.02 -3.79
CA TYR A 374 4.70 12.64 -2.76
C TYR A 374 5.65 13.70 -3.34
N ASN A 375 6.21 13.48 -4.54
CA ASN A 375 7.09 14.46 -5.20
C ASN A 375 6.37 15.76 -5.61
N GLN A 376 5.04 15.72 -5.81
CA GLN A 376 4.23 16.91 -6.11
C GLN A 376 3.76 17.66 -4.87
N THR A 377 3.71 16.99 -3.71
CA THR A 377 3.11 17.53 -2.47
C THR A 377 4.15 17.95 -1.41
N VAL A 378 5.35 17.37 -1.44
CA VAL A 378 6.44 17.74 -0.53
C VAL A 378 7.08 19.06 -0.98
N PRO A 379 7.26 20.05 -0.08
CA PRO A 379 7.99 21.29 -0.41
C PRO A 379 9.42 21.00 -0.86
N ALA A 380 9.86 21.66 -1.93
CA ALA A 380 11.18 21.45 -2.51
C ALA A 380 12.31 21.68 -1.50
N SER A 381 13.21 20.70 -1.37
CA SER A 381 14.38 20.73 -0.48
C SER A 381 15.57 21.49 -1.07
N GLY A 382 15.51 21.80 -2.36
CA GLY A 382 16.65 22.31 -3.15
C GLY A 382 17.64 21.22 -3.58
N LYS A 383 17.45 19.97 -3.16
CA LYS A 383 18.27 18.81 -3.55
C LYS A 383 17.47 17.89 -4.48
N ILE A 384 17.53 18.22 -5.77
CA ILE A 384 16.85 17.49 -6.85
C ILE A 384 17.82 16.44 -7.42
N LEU A 385 17.39 15.18 -7.39
CA LEU A 385 18.06 14.03 -8.01
C LEU A 385 17.88 14.04 -9.53
N SER A 386 18.54 13.10 -10.22
CA SER A 386 18.28 12.86 -11.63
C SER A 386 16.79 12.59 -11.90
N GLY A 387 16.29 12.97 -13.06
CA GLY A 387 14.87 12.77 -13.41
C GLY A 387 13.87 13.72 -12.71
N GLY A 388 14.32 14.71 -11.93
CA GLY A 388 13.43 15.72 -11.31
C GLY A 388 12.78 15.29 -10.00
N VAL A 389 13.32 14.25 -9.35
CA VAL A 389 12.84 13.74 -8.06
C VAL A 389 13.52 14.51 -6.92
N ASP A 390 12.78 15.05 -5.96
CA ASP A 390 13.35 15.64 -4.76
C ASP A 390 13.81 14.54 -3.79
N SER A 391 15.03 14.66 -3.24
CA SER A 391 15.58 13.67 -2.30
C SER A 391 14.72 13.46 -1.05
N ASN A 392 14.02 14.49 -0.56
CA ASN A 392 13.12 14.37 0.59
C ASN A 392 11.77 13.72 0.20
N ALA A 393 11.34 13.83 -1.05
CA ALA A 393 10.06 13.28 -1.50
C ALA A 393 10.01 11.75 -1.44
N LEU A 394 11.15 11.07 -1.62
CA LEU A 394 11.24 9.61 -1.55
C LEU A 394 11.20 9.05 -0.11
N HIS A 395 11.44 9.87 0.92
CA HIS A 395 11.52 9.39 2.30
C HIS A 395 10.20 8.80 2.82
N LYS A 396 9.06 9.47 2.57
CA LYS A 396 7.74 8.96 2.95
C LYS A 396 7.34 7.69 2.17
N PRO A 397 7.44 7.63 0.83
CA PRO A 397 7.26 6.40 0.05
C PRO A 397 8.13 5.22 0.54
N LYS A 398 9.42 5.46 0.83
CA LYS A 398 10.30 4.44 1.41
C LYS A 398 9.85 3.97 2.79
N ARG A 399 9.40 4.88 3.67
CA ARG A 399 8.83 4.51 4.98
C ARG A 399 7.52 3.74 4.85
N PHE A 400 6.70 4.02 3.83
CA PHE A 400 5.51 3.23 3.53
C PHE A 400 5.89 1.80 3.16
N PHE A 401 6.71 1.59 2.13
CA PHE A 401 7.08 0.24 1.67
C PHE A 401 7.94 -0.51 2.70
N GLY A 402 8.86 0.20 3.35
CA GLY A 402 9.67 -0.30 4.47
C GLY A 402 8.90 -0.50 5.78
N ALA A 403 7.61 -0.21 5.85
CA ALA A 403 6.79 -0.58 7.00
C ALA A 403 6.59 -2.09 7.05
N ALA A 404 6.48 -2.77 5.89
CA ALA A 404 6.26 -4.20 5.81
C ALA A 404 7.43 -5.01 6.38
N ARG A 405 7.06 -5.93 7.28
CA ARG A 405 7.96 -6.78 8.08
C ARG A 405 7.14 -7.84 8.83
N ASN A 406 7.79 -8.95 9.17
CA ASN A 406 7.29 -9.87 10.18
C ASN A 406 7.58 -9.30 11.58
N ILE A 407 6.81 -9.67 12.60
CA ILE A 407 6.95 -9.13 13.96
C ILE A 407 7.02 -10.25 15.00
N GLU A 408 8.03 -10.20 15.86
CA GLU A 408 8.13 -11.07 17.03
C GLU A 408 6.93 -10.86 17.99
N SER A 409 6.19 -11.94 18.29
CA SER A 409 5.00 -11.91 19.17
C SER A 409 3.85 -11.00 18.73
N GLY A 410 3.90 -10.48 17.49
CA GLY A 410 2.88 -9.66 16.85
C GLY A 410 2.14 -10.42 15.74
N GLY A 411 1.58 -9.66 14.79
CA GLY A 411 1.17 -10.16 13.48
C GLY A 411 2.10 -9.60 12.41
N SER A 412 1.88 -9.92 11.13
CA SER A 412 2.73 -9.46 10.04
C SER A 412 2.12 -8.33 9.20
N LEU A 413 2.98 -7.47 8.65
CA LEU A 413 2.60 -6.54 7.57
C LEU A 413 3.31 -6.93 6.29
N THR A 414 2.57 -7.50 5.34
CA THR A 414 3.05 -7.74 3.97
C THR A 414 2.62 -6.58 3.07
N ILE A 415 3.53 -6.08 2.23
CA ILE A 415 3.20 -5.16 1.13
C ILE A 415 3.68 -5.78 -0.17
N VAL A 416 2.75 -6.02 -1.09
CA VAL A 416 3.02 -6.39 -2.48
C VAL A 416 2.71 -5.17 -3.34
N ALA A 417 3.74 -4.50 -3.84
CA ALA A 417 3.58 -3.29 -4.64
C ALA A 417 3.99 -3.52 -6.10
N THR A 418 3.27 -2.94 -7.05
CA THR A 418 3.73 -2.85 -8.43
C THR A 418 4.72 -1.68 -8.60
N GLY A 419 5.82 -1.92 -9.31
CA GLY A 419 6.81 -0.91 -9.69
C GLY A 419 6.87 -0.80 -11.21
N LEU A 420 6.59 0.39 -11.75
CA LEU A 420 6.57 0.63 -13.19
C LEU A 420 7.99 0.87 -13.72
N ILE A 421 8.39 0.10 -14.73
CA ILE A 421 9.65 0.27 -15.47
C ILE A 421 9.39 0.43 -16.97
N GLU A 422 10.41 0.81 -17.75
CA GLU A 422 10.33 0.99 -19.21
C GLU A 422 9.17 1.90 -19.66
N THR A 423 8.85 2.92 -18.86
CA THR A 423 7.82 3.94 -19.14
C THR A 423 8.32 5.06 -20.05
N GLY A 424 9.64 5.15 -20.27
CA GLY A 424 10.30 6.28 -20.92
C GLY A 424 10.48 7.50 -20.01
N SER A 425 10.13 7.41 -18.72
CA SER A 425 10.31 8.49 -17.76
C SER A 425 11.51 8.23 -16.85
N ARG A 426 12.56 9.05 -16.98
CA ARG A 426 13.73 9.04 -16.08
C ARG A 426 13.38 9.24 -14.60
N MET A 427 12.22 9.83 -14.31
CA MET A 427 11.67 9.94 -12.97
C MET A 427 11.31 8.54 -12.39
N ASP A 428 10.68 7.68 -13.19
CA ASP A 428 10.29 6.33 -12.76
C ASP A 428 11.51 5.43 -12.58
N GLU A 429 12.51 5.56 -13.45
CA GLU A 429 13.79 4.83 -13.35
C GLU A 429 14.48 5.12 -12.01
N VAL A 430 14.58 6.40 -11.63
CA VAL A 430 15.19 6.82 -10.35
C VAL A 430 14.34 6.39 -9.15
N ILE A 431 13.01 6.49 -9.25
CA ILE A 431 12.11 5.95 -8.21
C ILE A 431 12.33 4.44 -8.04
N PHE A 432 12.40 3.68 -9.13
CA PHE A 432 12.53 2.23 -9.12
C PHE A 432 13.83 1.77 -8.44
N GLU A 433 14.99 2.32 -8.82
CA GLU A 433 16.28 1.94 -8.22
C GLU A 433 16.32 2.21 -6.71
N GLU A 434 15.70 3.30 -6.27
CA GLU A 434 15.58 3.66 -4.84
C GLU A 434 14.67 2.70 -4.04
N PHE A 435 13.74 2.01 -4.71
CA PHE A 435 12.87 0.99 -4.11
C PHE A 435 13.43 -0.44 -4.19
N LYS A 436 14.20 -0.76 -5.23
CA LYS A 436 14.83 -2.06 -5.42
C LYS A 436 15.72 -2.46 -4.23
N GLY A 437 16.48 -1.50 -3.68
CA GLY A 437 17.24 -1.70 -2.44
C GLY A 437 16.39 -1.95 -1.19
N THR A 438 15.11 -1.53 -1.20
CA THR A 438 14.18 -1.61 -0.07
C THR A 438 13.37 -2.92 -0.05
N GLY A 439 13.15 -3.55 -1.20
CA GLY A 439 12.44 -4.84 -1.32
C GLY A 439 13.27 -6.04 -0.84
N ASN A 440 12.57 -7.13 -0.52
CA ASN A 440 13.19 -8.43 -0.22
C ASN A 440 12.57 -9.60 -1.02
N ASN A 441 11.57 -9.35 -1.87
CA ASN A 441 11.09 -10.25 -2.93
C ASN A 441 10.89 -9.43 -4.20
N GLU A 442 11.35 -9.94 -5.35
CA GLU A 442 11.22 -9.30 -6.66
C GLU A 442 10.56 -10.26 -7.65
N ILE A 443 9.46 -9.82 -8.26
CA ILE A 443 8.72 -10.56 -9.30
C ILE A 443 8.78 -9.73 -10.58
N ILE A 444 9.62 -10.13 -11.52
CA ILE A 444 9.94 -9.33 -12.71
C ILE A 444 9.10 -9.82 -13.89
N LEU A 445 8.33 -8.92 -14.52
CA LEU A 445 7.56 -9.19 -15.72
C LEU A 445 8.31 -8.73 -16.97
N ASP A 446 8.37 -9.59 -17.98
CA ASP A 446 9.09 -9.33 -19.24
C ASP A 446 8.13 -8.94 -20.37
N ARG A 447 8.34 -7.74 -20.94
CA ARG A 447 7.59 -7.24 -22.10
C ARG A 447 7.67 -8.19 -23.30
N ARG A 448 8.81 -8.86 -23.51
CA ARG A 448 9.05 -9.77 -24.64
C ARG A 448 8.20 -11.04 -24.57
N LEU A 449 7.88 -11.51 -23.36
CA LEU A 449 6.93 -12.60 -23.15
C LEU A 449 5.49 -12.13 -23.42
N ALA A 450 5.12 -10.96 -22.91
CA ALA A 450 3.79 -10.37 -23.12
C ALA A 450 3.49 -10.04 -24.59
N ASP A 451 4.47 -9.53 -25.35
CA ASP A 451 4.34 -9.24 -26.79
C ASP A 451 4.13 -10.53 -27.61
N LYS A 452 4.73 -11.64 -27.18
CA LYS A 452 4.48 -13.00 -27.71
C LYS A 452 3.17 -13.62 -27.20
N ARG A 453 2.39 -12.91 -26.37
CA ARG A 453 1.16 -13.37 -25.69
C ARG A 453 1.37 -14.57 -24.76
N LEU A 454 2.56 -14.70 -24.18
CA LEU A 454 2.91 -15.75 -23.23
C LEU A 454 2.64 -15.24 -21.81
N PHE A 455 1.65 -15.83 -21.15
CA PHE A 455 1.24 -15.48 -19.78
C PHE A 455 1.27 -16.73 -18.87
N PRO A 456 1.73 -16.61 -17.61
CA PRO A 456 2.29 -15.41 -16.96
C PRO A 456 3.60 -14.95 -17.60
N ALA A 457 3.77 -13.63 -17.76
CA ALA A 457 4.95 -13.02 -18.34
C ALA A 457 6.11 -12.88 -17.32
N ILE A 458 6.21 -13.79 -16.35
CA ILE A 458 7.21 -13.74 -15.26
C ILE A 458 8.57 -14.22 -15.79
N ASN A 459 9.62 -13.45 -15.56
CA ASN A 459 11.01 -13.84 -15.81
C ASN A 459 11.54 -14.61 -14.59
N ILE A 460 11.51 -15.94 -14.66
CA ILE A 460 11.86 -16.85 -13.55
C ILE A 460 13.36 -16.75 -13.20
N LYS A 461 14.23 -16.44 -14.17
CA LYS A 461 15.68 -16.32 -13.95
C LYS A 461 16.04 -15.08 -13.12
N LYS A 462 15.30 -13.98 -13.29
CA LYS A 462 15.52 -12.72 -12.56
C LYS A 462 14.69 -12.57 -11.29
N SER A 463 13.56 -13.28 -11.17
CA SER A 463 12.68 -13.23 -9.99
C SER A 463 13.18 -14.14 -8.86
N GLY A 464 12.98 -13.70 -7.60
CA GLY A 464 13.39 -14.48 -6.42
C GLY A 464 13.08 -13.80 -5.08
N THR A 465 13.28 -14.54 -4.00
CA THR A 465 13.06 -14.07 -2.62
C THR A 465 14.34 -14.13 -1.80
N ARG A 466 14.68 -13.04 -1.08
CA ARG A 466 15.78 -13.05 -0.11
C ARG A 466 15.36 -13.87 1.11
N ARG A 467 16.24 -14.77 1.56
CA ARG A 467 15.98 -15.72 2.66
C ARG A 467 14.81 -16.68 2.39
N GLU A 468 14.68 -17.15 1.16
CA GLU A 468 13.67 -18.19 0.82
C GLU A 468 13.88 -19.53 1.55
N ASP A 469 15.06 -19.76 2.14
CA ASP A 469 15.36 -20.86 3.07
C ASP A 469 14.48 -20.87 4.33
N LEU A 470 13.87 -19.74 4.70
CA LEU A 470 12.92 -19.65 5.81
C LEU A 470 11.47 -19.95 5.40
N LEU A 471 11.16 -19.94 4.10
CA LEU A 471 9.79 -20.08 3.57
C LEU A 471 9.55 -21.42 2.85
N LEU A 472 10.61 -22.05 2.36
CA LEU A 472 10.56 -23.29 1.60
C LEU A 472 11.07 -24.46 2.45
N PRO A 473 10.33 -25.58 2.56
CA PRO A 473 10.86 -26.84 3.06
C PRO A 473 12.15 -27.24 2.32
N SER A 474 13.10 -27.83 3.03
CA SER A 474 14.45 -28.12 2.48
C SER A 474 14.44 -29.06 1.28
N ASP A 475 13.44 -29.95 1.17
CA ASP A 475 13.24 -30.85 0.04
C ASP A 475 12.58 -30.16 -1.16
N GLU A 476 11.58 -29.31 -0.95
CA GLU A 476 11.03 -28.41 -1.97
C GLU A 476 12.15 -27.53 -2.55
N ALA A 477 12.90 -26.87 -1.67
CA ALA A 477 13.97 -25.93 -2.03
C ALA A 477 15.09 -26.61 -2.85
N ALA A 478 15.51 -27.82 -2.47
CA ALA A 478 16.51 -28.58 -3.24
C ALA A 478 16.03 -28.95 -4.65
N ARG A 479 14.75 -29.31 -4.81
CA ARG A 479 14.11 -29.61 -6.10
C ARG A 479 13.96 -28.36 -6.97
N ILE A 480 13.61 -27.22 -6.36
CA ILE A 480 13.55 -25.91 -7.02
C ILE A 480 14.95 -25.49 -7.51
N TRP A 481 15.99 -25.69 -6.70
CA TRP A 481 17.38 -25.41 -7.08
C TRP A 481 17.85 -26.27 -8.27
N LEU A 482 17.59 -27.58 -8.25
CA LEU A 482 17.83 -28.45 -9.41
C LEU A 482 17.09 -27.99 -10.66
N THR A 483 15.84 -27.55 -10.50
CA THR A 483 15.02 -27.01 -11.60
C THR A 483 15.62 -25.72 -12.17
N ARG A 484 16.06 -24.79 -11.31
CA ARG A 484 16.75 -23.55 -11.72
C ARG A 484 18.05 -23.84 -12.46
N ASN A 485 18.84 -24.81 -12.00
CA ASN A 485 20.08 -25.21 -12.68
C ASN A 485 19.83 -25.86 -14.05
N ALA A 486 18.84 -26.76 -14.14
CA ALA A 486 18.52 -27.47 -15.38
C ALA A 486 18.07 -26.53 -16.53
N VAL A 487 17.58 -25.34 -16.21
CA VAL A 487 17.17 -24.32 -17.20
C VAL A 487 18.13 -23.13 -17.26
N ASN A 488 19.26 -23.15 -16.53
CA ASN A 488 20.14 -21.99 -16.43
C ASN A 488 20.83 -21.63 -17.76
N ASP A 489 21.16 -22.62 -18.58
CA ASP A 489 21.85 -22.41 -19.87
C ASP A 489 20.87 -22.02 -21.00
N MET A 490 19.57 -22.02 -20.73
CA MET A 490 18.55 -21.56 -21.67
C MET A 490 18.45 -20.02 -21.68
N ASP A 491 18.01 -19.48 -22.82
CA ASP A 491 17.67 -18.06 -22.92
C ASP A 491 16.46 -17.72 -22.04
N GLU A 492 16.49 -16.53 -21.41
CA GLU A 492 15.45 -16.08 -20.46
C GLU A 492 14.02 -16.15 -21.04
N GLN A 493 13.87 -15.98 -22.35
CA GLN A 493 12.59 -16.02 -23.05
C GLN A 493 12.06 -17.44 -23.28
N GLU A 494 12.90 -18.47 -23.15
CA GLU A 494 12.57 -19.88 -23.37
C GLU A 494 12.30 -20.62 -22.06
N ILE A 495 12.96 -20.20 -20.96
CA ILE A 495 12.79 -20.77 -19.62
C ILE A 495 11.31 -20.78 -19.20
N THR A 496 10.65 -19.62 -19.25
CA THR A 496 9.27 -19.50 -18.76
C THR A 496 8.28 -20.34 -19.58
N PRO A 497 8.26 -20.30 -20.93
CA PRO A 497 7.42 -21.20 -21.72
C PRO A 497 7.70 -22.69 -21.49
N PHE A 498 8.97 -23.09 -21.37
CA PHE A 498 9.35 -24.47 -21.08
C PHE A 498 8.82 -24.94 -19.73
N LEU A 499 9.01 -24.14 -18.68
CA LEU A 499 8.50 -24.47 -17.34
C LEU A 499 6.96 -24.47 -17.31
N ILE A 500 6.28 -23.55 -18.02
CA ILE A 500 4.81 -23.56 -18.14
C ILE A 500 4.31 -24.87 -18.78
N ASP A 501 4.96 -25.38 -19.83
CA ASP A 501 4.61 -26.67 -20.46
C ASP A 501 4.79 -27.86 -19.51
N LYS A 502 5.82 -27.84 -18.65
CA LYS A 502 6.05 -28.90 -17.65
C LYS A 502 5.09 -28.83 -16.48
N ILE A 503 4.91 -27.64 -15.88
CA ILE A 503 4.02 -27.41 -14.73
C ILE A 503 2.57 -27.78 -15.10
N ARG A 504 2.09 -27.37 -16.29
CA ARG A 504 0.75 -27.69 -16.80
C ARG A 504 0.47 -29.21 -16.98
N LYS A 505 1.50 -30.06 -17.02
CA LYS A 505 1.36 -31.53 -17.10
C LYS A 505 1.21 -32.19 -15.74
N THR A 506 1.15 -31.39 -14.67
CA THR A 506 1.07 -31.84 -13.28
C THR A 506 -0.03 -31.09 -12.55
N LYS A 507 -0.78 -31.79 -11.71
CA LYS A 507 -1.91 -31.24 -10.96
C LYS A 507 -1.49 -30.08 -10.05
N ASP A 508 -0.45 -30.30 -9.25
CA ASP A 508 0.01 -29.39 -8.20
C ASP A 508 1.55 -29.28 -8.19
N ASN A 509 2.07 -28.27 -7.50
CA ASN A 509 3.50 -28.02 -7.36
C ASN A 509 4.22 -29.18 -6.68
N GLU A 510 3.55 -29.89 -5.77
CA GLU A 510 4.14 -31.06 -5.13
C GLU A 510 4.39 -32.18 -6.15
N ALA A 511 3.42 -32.51 -7.02
CA ALA A 511 3.59 -33.48 -8.10
C ALA A 511 4.66 -33.05 -9.10
N PHE A 512 4.74 -31.74 -9.42
CA PHE A 512 5.82 -31.19 -10.25
C PHE A 512 7.19 -31.43 -9.62
N LEU A 513 7.40 -30.98 -8.38
CA LEU A 513 8.68 -31.08 -7.68
C LEU A 513 9.06 -32.56 -7.43
N ARG A 514 8.09 -33.43 -7.12
CA ARG A 514 8.29 -34.89 -7.03
C ARG A 514 8.80 -35.51 -8.33
N SER A 515 8.35 -35.01 -9.50
CA SER A 515 8.81 -35.49 -10.82
C SER A 515 10.26 -35.14 -11.14
N ILE A 516 10.84 -34.15 -10.44
CA ILE A 516 12.26 -33.82 -10.54
C ILE A 516 13.06 -34.84 -9.72
N ASN A 517 13.77 -35.73 -10.41
CA ASN A 517 14.63 -36.73 -9.78
C ASN A 517 15.82 -36.06 -9.06
N THR A 518 15.71 -35.93 -7.75
CA THR A 518 16.84 -35.67 -6.86
C THR A 518 17.73 -36.91 -6.83
N GLY A 519 18.81 -36.93 -7.62
CA GLY A 519 19.86 -37.96 -7.55
C GLY A 519 20.72 -37.89 -6.27
N VAL A 520 20.18 -37.29 -5.21
CA VAL A 520 20.85 -36.97 -3.95
C VAL A 520 20.03 -37.60 -2.83
N SER A 521 20.65 -38.51 -2.09
CA SER A 521 20.09 -39.10 -0.88
C SER A 521 19.75 -38.00 0.13
N ALA A 522 18.67 -38.15 0.91
CA ALA A 522 18.15 -37.14 1.85
C ALA A 522 19.03 -36.91 3.10
N SER A 523 20.35 -37.03 2.98
CA SER A 523 21.35 -36.91 4.04
C SER A 523 22.57 -36.17 3.51
N GLY A 524 22.63 -34.84 3.70
CA GLY A 524 23.89 -34.09 3.49
C GLY A 524 23.82 -32.77 2.71
N SER A 525 22.64 -32.27 2.32
CA SER A 525 22.52 -30.90 1.81
C SER A 525 22.29 -29.93 2.97
N SER A 526 23.37 -29.38 3.52
CA SER A 526 23.24 -28.06 4.16
C SER A 526 23.07 -27.03 3.05
N TYR A 527 22.16 -26.09 3.29
CA TYR A 527 22.21 -24.77 2.68
C TYR A 527 23.39 -23.97 3.26
#